data_AF-A0A1E5UMV1-F1
#
_entry.id   AF-A0A1E5UMV1-F1
#
_cell.length_a   1.000
_cell.length_b   1.000
_cell.length_c   1.000
_cell.angle_alpha   90.00
_cell.angle_beta   90.00
_cell.angle_gamma   90.00
#
_symmetry.space_group_name_H-M   'P 1'
#
loop_
_entity.id
_entity.type
_entity.pdbx_description
1 polymer ?
#
loop_
_entity_poly.entity_id
_entity_poly.type
_entity_poly.pdbx_seq_one_letter_code
_entity_poly.pdbx_strand_id
1 'polypeptide(L)'
;METRARCPAASVLPARPRHRTLRPPCTVESIFRNFTIRRAALIRALTTDEEALFNKCDPGMQLLCLRGNTDGSWEVKLPESCVPISQPEPTLSINISRDKMKRHEWLQEVAVQCDAWLINISFYFAPLLIASERERLFNMINSLKTVQETFLASNTYLRICHLEEEVTCFCSELYTNQVVYIQV
;
A
#
# COMPACT_ATOMS: atom_id res chain seq x y z
N MET A 1 19.33 -66.37 8.60
CA MET A 1 18.86 -65.98 7.25
C MET A 1 17.77 -64.94 7.42
N GLU A 2 18.14 -63.66 7.41
CA GLU A 2 17.20 -62.54 7.51
C GLU A 2 16.47 -62.34 6.19
N THR A 3 15.15 -62.43 6.23
CA THR A 3 14.26 -62.13 5.10
C THR A 3 14.07 -60.62 4.98
N ARG A 4 14.76 -60.02 4.01
CA ARG A 4 14.66 -58.61 3.64
C ARG A 4 13.29 -58.36 2.97
N ALA A 5 12.38 -57.68 3.67
CA ALA A 5 11.10 -57.24 3.09
C ALA A 5 11.35 -56.20 1.98
N ARG A 6 10.82 -56.44 0.77
CA ARG A 6 10.83 -55.45 -0.32
C ARG A 6 9.71 -54.43 -0.09
N CYS A 7 10.04 -53.14 -0.12
CA CYS A 7 9.04 -52.08 -0.22
C CYS A 7 8.29 -52.18 -1.56
N PRO A 8 6.96 -52.00 -1.60
CA PRO A 8 6.22 -51.94 -2.86
C PRO A 8 6.60 -50.66 -3.63
N ALA A 9 6.78 -50.80 -4.94
CA ALA A 9 7.09 -49.70 -5.84
C ALA A 9 6.00 -48.63 -5.78
N ALA A 10 6.39 -47.38 -5.51
CA ALA A 10 5.49 -46.25 -5.56
C ALA A 10 4.87 -46.13 -6.96
N SER A 11 3.54 -46.18 -7.02
CA SER A 11 2.78 -45.92 -8.24
C SER A 11 3.07 -44.48 -8.70
N VAL A 12 3.76 -44.33 -9.82
CA VAL A 12 3.97 -43.03 -10.48
C VAL A 12 2.60 -42.52 -10.93
N LEU A 13 2.00 -41.62 -10.15
CA LEU A 13 0.82 -40.89 -10.59
C LEU A 13 1.19 -40.08 -11.84
N PRO A 14 0.33 -40.04 -12.88
CA PRO A 14 0.60 -39.22 -14.05
C PRO A 14 0.74 -37.77 -13.61
N ALA A 15 1.82 -37.12 -14.05
CA ALA A 15 2.05 -35.70 -13.80
C ALA A 15 0.80 -34.93 -14.27
N ARG A 16 0.11 -34.27 -13.34
CA ARG A 16 -0.99 -33.35 -13.67
C ARG A 16 -0.46 -32.40 -14.76
N PRO A 17 -1.20 -32.20 -15.86
CA PRO A 17 -0.86 -31.15 -16.81
C PRO A 17 -0.69 -29.88 -16.01
N ARG A 18 0.48 -29.25 -16.11
CA ARG A 18 0.63 -27.87 -15.66
C ARG A 18 -0.33 -27.09 -16.54
N HIS A 19 -1.55 -26.88 -16.08
CA HIS A 19 -2.40 -25.84 -16.62
C HIS A 19 -1.56 -24.57 -16.42
N ARG A 20 -0.86 -24.16 -17.48
CA ARG A 20 -0.57 -22.75 -17.70
C ARG A 20 -1.96 -22.15 -17.69
N THR A 21 -2.39 -21.66 -16.53
CA THR A 21 -3.37 -20.60 -16.50
C THR A 21 -2.89 -19.61 -17.55
N LEU A 22 -3.69 -19.43 -18.60
CA LEU A 22 -3.45 -18.41 -19.61
C LEU A 22 -3.50 -17.09 -18.84
N ARG A 23 -2.38 -16.70 -18.20
CA ARG A 23 -2.21 -15.38 -17.66
C ARG A 23 -2.46 -14.47 -18.86
N PRO A 24 -3.39 -13.51 -18.77
CA PRO A 24 -3.53 -12.49 -19.80
C PRO A 24 -2.14 -11.95 -20.13
N PRO A 25 -1.80 -11.72 -21.40
CA PRO A 25 -0.47 -11.25 -21.76
C PRO A 25 -0.14 -10.00 -20.94
N CYS A 26 0.93 -10.08 -20.15
CA CYS A 26 1.46 -8.96 -19.38
C CYS A 26 2.20 -8.01 -20.33
N THR A 27 1.46 -7.25 -21.14
CA THR A 27 2.02 -6.18 -21.98
C THR A 27 2.36 -4.96 -21.13
N VAL A 28 3.21 -4.08 -21.66
CA VAL A 28 3.51 -2.79 -21.03
C VAL A 28 2.23 -2.03 -20.69
N GLU A 29 1.28 -1.98 -21.62
CA GLU A 29 0.01 -1.27 -21.49
C GLU A 29 -0.90 -1.89 -20.42
N SER A 30 -0.95 -3.24 -20.32
CA SER A 30 -1.78 -3.89 -19.31
C SER A 30 -1.23 -3.69 -17.91
N ILE A 31 0.10 -3.73 -17.73
CA ILE A 31 0.76 -3.44 -16.45
C ILE A 31 0.58 -1.97 -16.08
N PHE A 32 0.80 -1.05 -17.01
CA PHE A 32 0.60 0.38 -16.76
C PHE A 32 -0.86 0.69 -16.43
N ARG A 33 -1.83 0.08 -17.12
CA ARG A 33 -3.25 0.21 -16.76
C ARG A 33 -3.51 -0.25 -15.33
N ASN A 34 -2.96 -1.39 -14.92
CA ASN A 34 -3.05 -1.85 -13.54
C ASN A 34 -2.44 -0.85 -12.54
N PHE A 35 -1.25 -0.30 -12.85
CA PHE A 35 -0.62 0.76 -12.05
C PHE A 35 -1.55 1.96 -11.87
N THR A 36 -2.12 2.50 -12.96
CA THR A 36 -2.97 3.70 -12.90
C THR A 36 -4.23 3.50 -12.06
N ILE A 37 -4.89 2.35 -12.16
CA ILE A 37 -6.09 2.04 -11.38
C ILE A 37 -5.77 1.95 -9.89
N ARG A 38 -4.70 1.21 -9.53
CA ARG A 38 -4.27 1.09 -8.13
C ARG A 38 -3.81 2.42 -7.56
N ARG A 39 -3.05 3.21 -8.34
CA ARG A 39 -2.63 4.57 -7.99
C ARG A 39 -3.83 5.47 -7.70
N ALA A 40 -4.86 5.45 -8.55
CA ALA A 40 -6.08 6.24 -8.34
C ALA A 40 -6.83 5.82 -7.06
N ALA A 41 -6.92 4.52 -6.78
CA ALA A 41 -7.54 4.02 -5.56
C ALA A 41 -6.81 4.49 -4.29
N LEU A 42 -5.48 4.47 -4.31
CA LEU A 42 -4.64 4.94 -3.20
C LEU A 42 -4.72 6.46 -3.00
N ILE A 43 -4.72 7.23 -4.09
CA ILE A 43 -4.96 8.68 -4.01
C ILE A 43 -6.33 8.96 -3.39
N ARG A 44 -7.38 8.25 -3.79
CA ARG A 44 -8.71 8.40 -3.20
C ARG A 44 -8.70 8.09 -1.70
N ALA A 45 -8.06 7.00 -1.29
CA ALA A 45 -7.93 6.61 0.12
C ALA A 45 -7.26 7.71 0.98
N LEU A 46 -6.24 8.38 0.44
CA LEU A 46 -5.49 9.42 1.13
C LEU A 46 -6.13 10.81 1.04
N THR A 47 -7.13 11.00 0.18
CA THR A 47 -7.73 12.33 -0.07
C THR A 47 -9.22 12.38 0.24
N THR A 48 -10.04 11.67 -0.53
CA THR A 48 -11.51 11.72 -0.42
C THR A 48 -12.00 10.87 0.75
N ASP A 49 -11.33 9.74 0.99
CA ASP A 49 -11.73 8.76 2.00
C ASP A 49 -10.77 8.75 3.21
N GLU A 50 -10.09 9.88 3.49
CA GLU A 50 -8.99 9.93 4.45
C GLU A 50 -9.47 9.67 5.89
N GLU A 51 -10.69 10.09 6.22
CA GLU A 51 -11.32 9.80 7.51
C GLU A 51 -11.63 8.30 7.67
N ALA A 52 -12.19 7.70 6.61
CA ALA A 52 -12.46 6.26 6.59
C ALA A 52 -11.16 5.44 6.68
N LEU A 53 -10.09 5.90 6.01
CA LEU A 53 -8.76 5.28 6.11
C LEU A 53 -8.22 5.35 7.55
N PHE A 54 -8.25 6.53 8.17
CA PHE A 54 -7.76 6.73 9.53
C PHE A 54 -8.49 5.84 10.55
N ASN A 55 -9.81 5.75 10.43
CA ASN A 55 -10.65 4.92 11.31
C ASN A 55 -10.37 3.42 11.15
N LYS A 56 -9.91 2.98 9.97
CA LYS A 56 -9.50 1.59 9.72
C LYS A 56 -8.08 1.26 10.20
N CYS A 57 -7.27 2.26 10.52
CA CYS A 57 -5.87 2.07 10.89
C CYS A 57 -5.67 2.06 12.41
N ASP A 58 -6.32 1.14 13.12
CA ASP A 58 -6.19 1.03 14.59
C ASP A 58 -4.78 0.57 15.02
N PRO A 59 -4.03 1.38 15.80
CA PRO A 59 -2.69 1.03 16.31
C PRO A 59 -2.70 -0.10 17.33
N GLY A 60 -3.85 -0.41 17.94
CA GLY A 60 -4.05 -1.54 18.85
C GLY A 60 -4.16 -2.88 18.13
N MET A 61 -4.30 -2.88 16.81
CA MET A 61 -4.34 -4.09 15.99
C MET A 61 -2.94 -4.52 15.53
N GLN A 62 -2.85 -5.77 15.04
CA GLN A 62 -1.67 -6.24 14.33
C GLN A 62 -1.33 -5.32 13.14
N LEU A 63 -0.08 -5.38 12.67
CA LEU A 63 0.43 -4.63 11.51
C LEU A 63 -0.60 -4.57 10.37
N LEU A 64 -0.91 -3.37 9.86
CA LEU A 64 -1.87 -3.17 8.77
C LEU A 64 -1.18 -2.59 7.53
N CYS A 65 -1.72 -2.94 6.36
CA CYS A 65 -1.28 -2.44 5.07
C CYS A 65 -2.44 -1.84 4.26
N LEU A 66 -2.17 -0.76 3.54
CA LEU A 66 -3.08 -0.18 2.55
C LEU A 66 -2.78 -0.77 1.16
N ARG A 67 -3.82 -1.23 0.45
CA ARG A 67 -3.73 -1.75 -0.93
C ARG A 67 -4.73 -1.05 -1.82
N GLY A 68 -4.30 -0.70 -3.04
CA GLY A 68 -5.20 -0.35 -4.14
C GLY A 68 -5.46 -1.58 -5.01
N ASN A 69 -6.72 -1.88 -5.33
CA ASN A 69 -7.14 -3.05 -6.08
C ASN A 69 -7.28 -2.76 -7.58
N THR A 70 -7.33 -3.80 -8.41
CA THR A 70 -7.45 -3.67 -9.87
C THR A 70 -8.85 -3.29 -10.35
N ASP A 71 -9.83 -3.31 -9.46
CA ASP A 71 -11.19 -2.81 -9.66
C ASP A 71 -11.33 -1.32 -9.25
N GLY A 72 -10.24 -0.70 -8.77
CA GLY A 72 -10.23 0.68 -8.30
C GLY A 72 -10.74 0.87 -6.87
N SER A 73 -11.02 -0.21 -6.13
CA SER A 73 -11.26 -0.16 -4.69
C SER A 73 -9.94 -0.06 -3.92
N TRP A 74 -10.00 0.33 -2.65
CA TRP A 74 -8.86 0.26 -1.73
C TRP A 74 -9.29 -0.48 -0.46
N GLU A 75 -8.33 -1.10 0.22
CA GLU A 75 -8.58 -1.81 1.47
C GLU A 75 -7.40 -1.71 2.43
N VAL A 76 -7.70 -1.79 3.73
CA VAL A 76 -6.73 -1.96 4.81
C VAL A 76 -6.87 -3.39 5.31
N LYS A 77 -5.77 -4.16 5.25
CA LYS A 77 -5.75 -5.57 5.68
C LYS A 77 -4.46 -5.86 6.45
N LEU A 78 -4.50 -6.92 7.25
CA LEU A 78 -3.30 -7.54 7.77
C LEU A 78 -2.39 -7.95 6.57
N PRO A 79 -1.07 -7.78 6.66
CA PRO A 79 -0.13 -8.45 5.77
C PRO A 79 -0.40 -9.95 5.92
N GLU A 80 -1.01 -10.53 4.90
CA GLU A 80 -1.64 -11.85 4.96
C GLU A 80 -0.70 -12.91 5.54
N SER A 81 -0.98 -13.39 6.75
CA SER A 81 -0.35 -14.61 7.24
C SER A 81 -0.89 -15.79 6.41
N CYS A 82 -0.05 -16.34 5.53
CA CYS A 82 -0.16 -17.68 4.92
C CYS A 82 -1.09 -17.91 3.70
N VAL A 83 -0.86 -17.28 2.53
CA VAL A 83 -1.21 -17.88 1.21
C VAL A 83 -0.25 -17.41 0.10
N PRO A 84 -0.05 -18.18 -1.00
CA PRO A 84 1.26 -18.41 -1.62
C PRO A 84 1.78 -17.21 -2.42
N ILE A 85 3.04 -16.83 -2.15
CA ILE A 85 4.03 -16.05 -2.93
C ILE A 85 3.56 -15.66 -4.36
N SER A 86 2.60 -14.75 -4.50
CA SER A 86 2.04 -14.42 -5.82
C SER A 86 1.88 -12.94 -6.11
N GLN A 87 2.09 -12.04 -5.14
CA GLN A 87 2.25 -10.58 -5.33
C GLN A 87 3.12 -10.01 -4.18
N PRO A 88 3.88 -8.92 -4.41
CA PRO A 88 4.63 -8.26 -3.35
C PRO A 88 3.68 -7.66 -2.32
N GLU A 89 3.95 -7.91 -1.05
CA GLU A 89 3.19 -7.32 0.04
C GLU A 89 3.38 -5.79 0.06
N PRO A 90 2.31 -5.01 0.25
CA PRO A 90 2.41 -3.59 0.61
C PRO A 90 3.11 -3.40 1.96
N THR A 91 3.60 -2.18 2.20
CA THR A 91 4.34 -1.83 3.40
C THR A 91 3.54 -2.12 4.67
N LEU A 92 4.19 -2.83 5.60
CA LEU A 92 3.56 -3.53 6.72
C LEU A 92 3.09 -2.66 7.90
N SER A 93 3.24 -1.33 7.88
CA SER A 93 3.17 -0.58 9.14
C SER A 93 2.54 0.81 9.04
N ILE A 94 1.38 0.92 8.39
CA ILE A 94 0.68 2.22 8.35
C ILE A 94 0.07 2.57 9.72
N ASN A 95 -0.31 1.60 10.55
CA ASN A 95 -1.04 1.87 11.80
C ASN A 95 -0.14 2.20 13.00
N ILE A 96 1.15 1.79 13.02
CA ILE A 96 2.04 2.00 14.19
C ILE A 96 2.34 3.48 14.45
N SER A 97 2.47 4.27 13.39
CA SER A 97 2.88 5.66 13.47
C SER A 97 1.70 6.63 13.57
N ARG A 98 0.46 6.16 13.35
CA ARG A 98 -0.73 7.01 13.19
C ARG A 98 -0.92 8.02 14.33
N ASP A 99 -0.76 7.56 15.57
CA ASP A 99 -1.00 8.38 16.77
C ASP A 99 0.28 9.01 17.33
N LYS A 100 1.42 8.83 16.65
CA LYS A 100 2.75 9.29 17.10
C LYS A 100 3.24 10.54 16.38
N MET A 101 2.49 11.03 15.40
CA MET A 101 2.84 12.19 14.57
C MET A 101 1.58 12.92 14.13
N LYS A 102 1.73 14.08 13.49
CA LYS A 102 0.58 14.82 12.94
C LYS A 102 -0.09 14.01 11.83
N ARG A 103 -1.38 14.20 11.64
CA ARG A 103 -2.18 13.46 10.66
C ARG A 103 -1.66 13.66 9.24
N HIS A 104 -1.26 14.89 8.88
CA HIS A 104 -0.71 15.15 7.55
C HIS A 104 0.65 14.47 7.34
N GLU A 105 1.51 14.44 8.37
CA GLU A 105 2.82 13.76 8.33
C GLU A 105 2.62 12.25 8.16
N TRP A 106 1.69 11.67 8.93
CA TRP A 106 1.33 10.27 8.82
C TRP A 106 0.82 9.91 7.41
N LEU A 107 -0.15 10.67 6.88
CA LEU A 107 -0.66 10.43 5.53
C LEU A 107 0.43 10.59 4.46
N GLN A 108 1.37 11.52 4.64
CA GLN A 108 2.51 11.68 3.74
C GLN A 108 3.45 10.47 3.78
N GLU A 109 3.75 9.91 4.96
CA GLU A 109 4.53 8.66 5.06
C GLU A 109 3.80 7.49 4.37
N VAL A 110 2.49 7.36 4.59
CA VAL A 110 1.68 6.34 3.92
C VAL A 110 1.72 6.51 2.40
N ALA A 111 1.69 7.75 1.90
CA ALA A 111 1.80 8.03 0.46
C ALA A 111 3.14 7.58 -0.14
N VAL A 112 4.26 7.84 0.54
CA VAL A 112 5.60 7.38 0.11
C VAL A 112 5.66 5.85 0.05
N GLN A 113 5.09 5.18 1.06
CA GLN A 113 5.02 3.73 1.09
C GLN A 113 4.15 3.16 -0.04
N CYS A 114 3.05 3.83 -0.37
CA CYS A 114 2.20 3.50 -1.52
C CYS A 114 2.96 3.60 -2.85
N ASP A 115 3.76 4.64 -3.04
CA ASP A 115 4.58 4.82 -4.24
C ASP A 115 5.58 3.66 -4.42
N ALA A 116 6.30 3.30 -3.35
CA ALA A 116 7.23 2.18 -3.38
C ALA A 116 6.53 0.85 -3.73
N TRP A 117 5.37 0.59 -3.14
CA TRP A 117 4.60 -0.61 -3.44
C TRP A 117 4.09 -0.66 -4.89
N LEU A 118 3.61 0.47 -5.42
CA LEU A 118 3.14 0.56 -6.81
C LEU A 118 4.24 0.25 -7.83
N ILE A 119 5.48 0.70 -7.58
CA ILE A 119 6.63 0.33 -8.40
C ILE A 119 6.89 -1.18 -8.29
N ASN A 120 6.98 -1.70 -7.06
CA ASN A 120 7.25 -3.12 -6.81
C ASN A 120 6.23 -4.03 -7.52
N ILE A 121 4.94 -3.78 -7.33
CA ILE A 121 3.87 -4.60 -7.94
C ILE A 121 3.84 -4.48 -9.47
N SER A 122 4.20 -3.32 -10.04
CA SER A 122 4.27 -3.16 -11.49
C SER A 122 5.36 -4.02 -12.11
N PHE A 123 6.57 -4.01 -11.52
CA PHE A 123 7.69 -4.81 -12.01
C PHE A 123 7.58 -6.29 -11.64
N TYR A 124 6.84 -6.63 -10.58
CA TYR A 124 6.46 -8.00 -10.29
C TYR A 124 5.65 -8.65 -11.44
N PHE A 125 4.81 -7.88 -12.13
CA PHE A 125 4.06 -8.35 -13.30
C PHE A 125 4.84 -8.29 -14.62
N ALA A 126 6.09 -7.83 -14.61
CA ALA A 126 6.93 -7.63 -15.78
C ALA A 126 8.01 -8.72 -16.06
N PRO A 127 7.96 -9.99 -15.57
CA PRO A 127 9.08 -10.91 -15.71
C PRO A 127 9.34 -11.36 -17.16
N LEU A 128 8.35 -11.18 -18.05
CA LEU A 128 8.46 -11.52 -19.47
C LEU A 128 8.79 -10.32 -20.36
N LEU A 129 8.83 -9.10 -19.81
CA LEU A 129 9.18 -7.92 -20.58
C LEU A 129 10.68 -7.89 -20.87
N ILE A 130 11.06 -7.55 -22.10
CA ILE A 130 12.46 -7.29 -22.46
C ILE A 130 12.93 -5.93 -21.90
N ALA A 131 14.23 -5.64 -22.01
CA ALA A 131 14.81 -4.43 -21.44
C ALA A 131 14.12 -3.13 -21.91
N SER A 132 13.90 -2.97 -23.22
CA SER A 132 13.24 -1.80 -23.79
C SER A 132 11.76 -1.66 -23.38
N GLU A 133 11.07 -2.77 -23.14
CA GLU A 133 9.70 -2.76 -22.65
C GLU A 133 9.63 -2.34 -21.18
N ARG A 134 10.57 -2.79 -20.34
CA ARG A 134 10.69 -2.34 -18.94
C ARG A 134 11.05 -0.87 -18.85
N GLU A 135 11.93 -0.38 -19.73
CA GLU A 135 12.25 1.04 -19.85
C GLU A 135 11.00 1.85 -20.25
N ARG A 136 10.26 1.40 -21.26
CA ARG A 136 9.00 2.04 -21.67
C ARG A 136 7.98 2.07 -20.54
N LEU A 137 7.82 0.97 -19.80
CA LEU A 137 6.94 0.91 -18.63
C LEU A 137 7.35 1.93 -17.56
N PHE A 138 8.65 2.00 -17.23
CA PHE A 138 9.18 2.96 -16.27
C PHE A 138 8.91 4.41 -16.69
N ASN A 139 9.13 4.74 -17.96
CA ASN A 139 8.86 6.07 -18.51
C ASN A 139 7.37 6.43 -18.44
N MET A 140 6.47 5.47 -18.72
CA MET A 140 5.03 5.68 -18.57
C MET A 140 4.65 5.94 -17.11
N ILE A 141 5.19 5.17 -16.17
CA ILE A 141 4.96 5.37 -14.73
C ILE A 141 5.46 6.76 -14.27
N ASN A 142 6.69 7.14 -14.63
CA ASN A 142 7.30 8.41 -14.24
C ASN A 142 6.69 9.64 -14.92
N SER A 143 5.89 9.45 -15.97
CA SER A 143 5.14 10.56 -16.59
C SER A 143 3.98 11.06 -15.71
N LEU A 144 3.63 10.33 -14.65
CA LEU A 144 2.60 10.68 -13.70
C LEU A 144 3.23 11.19 -12.41
N LYS A 145 2.58 12.16 -11.76
CA LYS A 145 2.92 12.55 -10.38
C LYS A 145 2.87 11.32 -9.47
N THR A 146 3.72 11.27 -8.46
CA THR A 146 3.63 10.23 -7.43
C THR A 146 2.32 10.37 -6.63
N VAL A 147 1.95 9.35 -5.87
CA VAL A 147 0.84 9.42 -4.91
C VAL A 147 1.14 10.51 -3.89
N GLN A 148 2.37 10.58 -3.39
CA GLN A 148 2.80 11.63 -2.47
C GLN A 148 2.65 13.04 -3.06
N GLU A 149 3.18 13.29 -4.26
CA GLU A 149 3.08 14.59 -4.93
C GLU A 149 1.62 14.98 -5.18
N THR A 150 0.77 14.00 -5.51
CA THR A 150 -0.66 14.25 -5.71
C THR A 150 -1.37 14.55 -4.39
N PHE A 151 -1.01 13.86 -3.30
CA PHE A 151 -1.55 14.11 -1.96
C PHE A 151 -1.14 15.50 -1.45
N LEU A 152 0.14 15.87 -1.53
CA LEU A 152 0.64 17.18 -1.09
C LEU A 152 -0.01 18.34 -1.86
N ALA A 153 -0.35 18.13 -3.13
CA ALA A 153 -1.04 19.12 -3.96
C ALA A 153 -2.57 19.14 -3.76
N SER A 154 -3.13 18.30 -2.89
CA SER A 154 -4.58 18.16 -2.71
C SER A 154 -5.14 19.18 -1.70
N ASN A 155 -6.40 19.57 -1.89
CA ASN A 155 -7.13 20.37 -0.91
C ASN A 155 -7.28 19.64 0.44
N THR A 156 -7.29 18.30 0.44
CA THR A 156 -7.32 17.50 1.67
C THR A 156 -6.08 17.77 2.52
N TYR A 157 -4.89 17.76 1.92
CA TYR A 157 -3.64 18.05 2.62
C TYR A 157 -3.65 19.45 3.23
N LEU A 158 -3.97 20.47 2.41
CA LEU A 158 -4.06 21.86 2.87
C LEU A 158 -5.06 22.03 4.02
N ARG A 159 -6.23 21.38 3.92
CA ARG A 159 -7.25 21.39 4.99
C ARG A 159 -6.71 20.82 6.29
N ILE A 160 -6.04 19.66 6.24
CA ILE A 160 -5.52 19.02 7.46
C ILE A 160 -4.41 19.86 8.08
N CYS A 161 -3.49 20.40 7.28
CA CYS A 161 -2.43 21.29 7.78
C CYS A 161 -3.00 22.50 8.51
N HIS A 162 -3.99 23.17 7.92
CA HIS A 162 -4.64 24.33 8.53
C HIS A 162 -5.32 23.98 9.86
N LEU A 163 -6.10 22.89 9.90
CA LEU A 163 -6.78 22.46 11.13
C LEU A 163 -5.77 22.15 12.25
N GLU A 164 -4.64 21.54 11.92
CA GLU A 164 -3.61 21.21 12.92
C GLU A 164 -2.83 22.45 13.38
N GLU A 165 -2.61 23.43 12.52
CA GLU A 165 -2.04 24.73 12.88
C GLU A 165 -2.97 25.51 13.83
N GLU A 166 -4.26 25.58 13.51
CA GLU A 166 -5.27 26.21 14.37
C GLU A 166 -5.34 25.55 15.76
N VAL A 167 -5.38 24.22 15.82
CA VAL A 167 -5.38 23.48 17.10
C VAL A 167 -4.14 23.79 17.93
N THR A 168 -2.95 23.84 17.31
CA THR A 168 -1.74 24.23 18.04
C THR A 168 -1.79 25.66 18.57
N CYS A 169 -2.36 26.60 17.79
CA CYS A 169 -2.55 27.97 18.22
C CYS A 169 -3.50 28.06 19.42
N PHE A 170 -4.68 27.43 19.35
CA PHE A 170 -5.65 27.39 20.45
C PHE A 170 -5.10 26.75 21.72
N CYS A 171 -4.36 25.64 21.62
CA CYS A 171 -3.71 25.04 22.78
C CYS A 171 -2.69 25.98 23.43
N SER A 172 -1.94 26.73 22.64
CA SER A 172 -0.98 27.71 23.16
C SER A 172 -1.67 28.88 23.87
N GLU A 173 -2.79 29.37 23.34
CA GLU A 173 -3.59 30.43 23.97
C GLU A 173 -4.23 29.94 25.27
N LEU A 174 -4.82 28.74 25.29
CA LEU A 174 -5.38 28.16 26.51
C LEU A 174 -4.33 27.92 27.59
N TYR A 175 -3.12 27.46 27.21
CA TYR A 175 -2.03 27.27 28.16
C TYR A 175 -1.55 28.61 28.72
N THR A 176 -1.40 29.63 27.87
CA THR A 176 -1.01 30.98 28.31
C THR A 176 -2.07 31.59 29.23
N ASN A 177 -3.35 31.43 28.89
CA ASN A 177 -4.45 31.93 29.71
C ASN A 177 -4.58 31.15 31.03
N GLN A 178 -4.39 29.83 31.04
CA GLN A 178 -4.40 29.05 32.29
C GLN A 178 -3.24 29.41 33.23
N VAL A 179 -2.05 29.72 32.70
CA VAL A 179 -0.91 30.17 33.53
C VAL A 179 -1.19 31.55 34.15
N VAL A 180 -1.91 32.44 33.48
CA VAL A 180 -2.32 33.75 34.03
C VAL A 180 -3.37 33.60 35.15
N TYR A 181 -4.25 32.59 35.08
CA TYR A 181 -5.31 32.36 36.08
C TYR A 181 -4.88 31.56 37.33
N ILE A 182 -3.61 31.13 37.44
CA ILE A 182 -3.09 30.40 38.63
C ILE A 182 -2.21 31.29 39.52
N GLN A 183 -2.05 32.58 39.21
CA GLN A 183 -1.29 33.56 40.03
C GLN A 183 -2.15 34.56 40.83
N VAL A 184 -3.36 34.19 41.26
CA VAL A 184 -4.15 35.01 42.22
C VAL A 184 -4.47 34.22 43.48
#